data_AF-A0A6J7FH10-F1
#
_entry.id   AF-A0A6J7FH10-F1
#
_cell.length_a   1.000
_cell.length_b   1.000
_cell.length_c   1.000
_cell.angle_alpha   90.00
_cell.angle_beta   90.00
_cell.angle_gamma   90.00
#
_symmetry.space_group_name_H-M   'P 1'
#
loop_
_entity.id
_entity.type
_entity.pdbx_description
1 polymer ?
#
loop_
_entity_poly.entity_id
_entity_poly.type
_entity_poly.pdbx_seq_one_letter_code
_entity_poly.pdbx_strand_id
1 'polypeptide(L)' 'MGCGDACPFYPGKRYLDWKLDDPAGQGVESVRPIRDEIEKRILNLLTELP' A
#
# COMPACT_ATOMS: atom_id res chain seq x y z
N MET A 1 2.66 4.16 2.16
CA MET A 1 2.00 3.57 3.35
C MET A 1 3.02 2.77 4.12
N GLY A 2 3.44 3.26 5.28
CA GLY A 2 4.39 2.57 6.15
C GLY A 2 4.32 3.21 7.52
N CYS A 3 4.47 2.43 8.58
CA CYS A 3 4.59 2.97 9.94
C CYS A 3 5.95 3.69 10.18
N GLY A 4 6.72 3.97 9.12
CA GLY A 4 8.13 4.37 9.21
C GLY A 4 9.01 3.21 9.72
N ASP A 5 10.07 3.54 10.47
CA ASP A 5 11.00 2.57 11.09
C ASP A 5 10.41 1.83 12.31
N ALA A 6 9.13 2.07 12.64
CA ALA A 6 8.53 1.69 13.91
C ALA A 6 7.83 0.31 13.92
N CYS A 7 7.82 -0.44 12.81
CA CYS A 7 7.16 -1.73 12.77
C CYS A 7 8.10 -2.82 13.28
N PRO A 8 7.83 -3.44 14.46
CA PRO A 8 8.61 -4.57 14.89
C PRO A 8 8.51 -5.71 13.87
N PHE A 9 9.67 -6.28 13.53
CA PHE A 9 9.75 -7.45 12.67
C PHE A 9 9.39 -8.71 13.45
N TYR A 10 8.43 -9.47 12.93
CA TYR A 10 7.97 -10.74 13.48
C TYR A 10 8.28 -11.86 12.47
N PRO A 11 8.95 -12.95 12.90
CA PRO A 11 9.24 -14.07 12.02
C PRO A 11 7.96 -14.76 11.55
N GLY A 12 8.00 -15.30 10.32
CA GLY A 12 6.86 -16.00 9.70
C GLY A 12 5.77 -15.09 9.14
N LYS A 13 5.95 -13.77 9.13
CA LYS A 13 5.05 -12.81 8.48
C LYS A 13 5.60 -12.36 7.13
N ARG A 14 4.73 -12.24 6.14
CA ARG A 14 5.05 -11.53 4.89
C ARG A 14 4.76 -10.05 5.07
N TYR A 15 5.82 -9.24 5.07
CA TYR A 15 5.72 -7.79 5.07
C TYR A 15 5.69 -7.28 3.63
N LEU A 16 4.73 -6.41 3.32
CA LEU A 16 4.64 -5.74 2.03
C LEU A 16 4.78 -4.24 2.29
N ASP A 17 5.79 -3.63 1.68
CA ASP A 17 5.96 -2.18 1.70
C ASP A 17 5.70 -1.63 0.30
N TRP A 18 4.67 -0.82 0.19
CA TRP A 18 4.25 -0.19 -1.05
C TRP A 18 4.60 1.29 -1.01
N LYS A 19 5.61 1.64 -1.80
CA LYS A 19 5.88 3.03 -2.16
C LYS A 19 4.72 3.55 -3.01
N LEU A 20 4.04 4.56 -2.48
CA LEU A 20 2.90 5.26 -3.04
C LEU A 20 3.11 6.75 -2.75
N ASP A 21 2.67 7.61 -3.66
CA ASP A 21 2.72 9.05 -3.44
C ASP A 21 1.76 9.45 -2.31
N ASP A 22 2.09 10.55 -1.60
CA ASP A 22 1.26 11.05 -0.51
C ASP A 22 0.07 11.86 -1.06
N PRO A 23 -1.18 11.40 -0.83
CA PRO A 23 -2.36 12.14 -1.28
C PRO A 23 -2.69 13.35 -0.40
N ALA A 24 -2.02 13.53 0.75
CA ALA A 24 -2.34 14.60 1.68
C ALA A 24 -2.22 15.99 1.04
N GLY A 25 -3.27 16.79 1.18
CA GLY A 25 -3.33 18.14 0.61
C GLY A 25 -3.54 18.20 -0.91
N GLN A 26 -3.69 17.06 -1.59
CA GLN A 26 -3.97 17.02 -3.02
C GLN A 26 -5.47 17.01 -3.35
N GLY A 27 -5.82 17.46 -4.55
CA GLY A 27 -7.18 17.39 -5.07
C GLY A 27 -7.59 15.97 -5.48
N VAL A 28 -8.90 15.73 -5.57
CA VAL A 28 -9.48 14.40 -5.88
C VAL A 28 -8.90 13.78 -7.16
N GLU A 29 -8.63 14.58 -8.19
CA GLU A 29 -8.08 14.08 -9.45
C GLU A 29 -6.66 13.51 -9.29
N SER A 30 -5.86 14.02 -8.35
CA SER A 30 -4.54 13.48 -8.04
C SER A 30 -4.61 12.24 -7.15
N VAL A 31 -5.63 12.16 -6.29
CA VAL A 31 -5.85 11.02 -5.38
C VAL A 31 -6.38 9.78 -6.12
N ARG A 32 -7.19 9.96 -7.17
CA ARG A 32 -7.80 8.86 -7.93
C ARG A 32 -6.77 7.86 -8.49
N PRO A 33 -5.71 8.30 -9.20
CA PRO A 33 -4.65 7.38 -9.65
C PRO A 33 -4.00 6.58 -8.52
N ILE A 34 -3.75 7.20 -7.37
CA ILE A 34 -3.14 6.54 -6.20
C ILE A 34 -4.07 5.44 -5.67
N ARG A 35 -5.38 5.74 -5.56
CA ARG A 35 -6.40 4.76 -5.17
C ARG A 35 -6.45 3.59 -6.16
N ASP A 36 -6.47 3.88 -7.46
CA ASP A 36 -6.59 2.85 -8.50
C ASP A 36 -5.35 1.95 -8.54
N GLU A 37 -4.18 2.49 -8.19
CA GLU A 37 -2.96 1.69 -8.00
C GLU A 37 -3.08 0.77 -6.77
N ILE A 38 -3.57 1.27 -5.65
CA ILE A 38 -3.82 0.47 -4.44
C ILE A 38 -4.79 -0.67 -4.76
N GLU A 39 -5.88 -0.38 -5.47
CA GLU A 39 -6.87 -1.38 -5.88
C GLU A 39 -6.22 -2.52 -6.67
N LYS A 40 -5.44 -2.21 -7.71
CA LYS A 40 -4.73 -3.23 -8.52
C LYS A 40 -3.81 -4.09 -7.67
N ARG A 41 -3.04 -3.48 -6.77
CA ARG A 41 -2.11 -4.20 -5.88
C ARG A 41 -2.85 -5.12 -4.92
N ILE A 42 -3.99 -4.68 -4.37
CA ILE A 42 -4.84 -5.53 -3.52
C ILE A 42 -5.43 -6.69 -4.31
N LEU A 43 -5.97 -6.45 -5.51
CA LEU A 43 -6.55 -7.52 -6.33
C LEU A 43 -5.50 -8.59 -6.66
N ASN A 44 -4.29 -8.18 -7.04
CA ASN A 44 -3.18 -9.12 -7.26
C ASN A 44 -2.81 -9.87 -5.97
N LEU A 45 -2.72 -9.16 -4.84
CA LEU A 45 -2.44 -9.78 -3.55
C LEU A 45 -3.47 -10.88 -3.21
N LEU A 46 -4.75 -10.64 -3.45
CA LEU A 46 -5.80 -11.63 -3.20
C LEU A 46 -5.60 -12.91 -4.02
N THR A 47 -5.02 -12.82 -5.22
CA THR A 47 -4.70 -14.01 -6.04
C THR A 47 -3.47 -14.78 -5.56
N GLU A 48 -2.59 -14.14 -4.78
CA GLU A 48 -1.38 -14.75 -4.23
C GLU A 48 -1.60 -15.39 -2.85
N LEU A 49 -2.70 -15.07 -2.17
CA LEU A 49 -3.00 -15.62 -0.85
C LEU A 49 -3.58 -17.04 -0.98
N PRO A 50 -3.08 -18.01 -0.20
CA PRO A 50 -3.56 -19.39 -0.20
C PRO A 50 -4.96 -19.54 0.43
#